data_AF-A0A4R2KD15-F1
#
_entry.id   AF-A0A4R2KD15-F1
#
_cell.length_a   1.000
_cell.length_b   1.000
_cell.length_c   1.000
_cell.angle_alpha   90.00
_cell.angle_beta   90.00
_cell.angle_gamma   90.00
#
_symmetry.space_group_name_H-M   'P 1'
#
loop_
_entity.id
_entity.type
_entity.pdbx_description
1 polymer ?
#
loop_
_entity_poly.entity_id
_entity_poly.type
_entity_poly.pdbx_seq_one_letter_code
_entity_poly.pdbx_strand_id
1 'polypeptide(L)'
;MDIALICAGTIAALGAITALTKAIARLLRLLRKLGHLADDLFGEPARDGVPARPGVMHRLHDIETNARDIAHRLDAIEAELRPNSGASLRDAVDRVEHHLDPTHPQHPPERNT
;
A
#
# COMPACT_ATOMS: atom_id res chain seq x y z
N MET A 1 35.73 8.48 -61.60
CA MET A 1 34.63 7.79 -60.89
C MET A 1 34.93 7.62 -59.40
N ASP A 2 36.18 7.85 -58.97
CA ASP A 2 36.67 7.55 -57.61
C ASP A 2 36.14 8.53 -56.54
N ILE A 3 36.01 9.81 -56.88
CA ILE A 3 35.49 10.83 -55.94
C ILE A 3 34.05 10.52 -55.53
N ALA A 4 33.20 10.07 -56.45
CA ALA A 4 31.80 9.74 -56.15
C ALA A 4 31.68 8.53 -55.20
N LEU A 5 32.54 7.52 -55.38
CA LEU A 5 32.61 6.34 -54.49
C LEU A 5 33.09 6.70 -53.09
N ILE A 6 34.11 7.56 -52.98
CA ILE A 6 34.61 8.06 -51.69
C ILE A 6 33.52 8.88 -50.97
N CYS A 7 32.84 9.79 -51.67
CA CYS A 7 31.73 10.56 -51.10
C CYS A 7 30.60 9.67 -50.60
N ALA A 8 30.16 8.68 -51.40
CA ALA A 8 29.11 7.75 -50.99
C ALA A 8 29.51 6.93 -49.75
N GLY A 9 30.75 6.42 -49.71
CA GLY A 9 31.29 5.69 -48.56
C GLY A 9 31.35 6.53 -47.29
N THR A 10 31.79 7.78 -47.39
CA THR A 10 31.85 8.70 -46.23
C THR A 10 30.46 9.04 -45.69
N ILE A 11 29.47 9.27 -46.57
CA ILE A 11 28.09 9.54 -46.16
C ILE A 11 27.48 8.33 -45.46
N ALA A 12 27.69 7.13 -46.00
CA ALA A 12 27.20 5.89 -45.37
C ALA A 12 27.86 5.66 -44.00
N ALA A 13 29.17 5.88 -43.88
CA ALA A 13 29.90 5.77 -42.61
C ALA A 13 29.40 6.79 -41.58
N LEU A 14 29.21 8.04 -41.97
CA LEU A 14 28.63 9.07 -41.08
C LEU A 14 27.22 8.70 -40.64
N GLY A 15 26.40 8.19 -41.57
CA GLY A 15 25.05 7.70 -41.29
C GLY A 15 25.07 6.57 -40.26
N ALA A 16 25.96 5.60 -40.41
CA ALA A 16 26.10 4.49 -39.48
C ALA A 16 26.56 4.96 -38.09
N ILE A 17 27.55 5.86 -38.02
CA ILE A 17 28.06 6.43 -36.75
C ILE A 17 26.96 7.23 -36.04
N THR A 18 26.22 8.06 -36.78
CA THR A 18 25.12 8.86 -36.20
C THR A 18 23.95 7.99 -35.74
N ALA A 19 23.64 6.89 -36.45
CA ALA A 19 22.64 5.93 -36.00
C ALA A 19 23.09 5.20 -34.72
N LEU A 20 24.35 4.77 -34.67
CA LEU A 20 24.92 4.05 -33.54
C LEU A 20 24.96 4.92 -32.28
N THR A 21 25.44 6.17 -32.39
CA THR A 21 25.47 7.12 -31.27
C THR A 21 24.07 7.39 -30.72
N LYS A 22 23.06 7.56 -31.59
CA LYS A 22 21.66 7.70 -31.16
C LYS A 22 21.13 6.45 -30.47
N ALA A 23 21.46 5.27 -30.97
CA ALA A 23 21.06 4.00 -30.36
C ALA A 23 21.66 3.84 -28.95
N ILE A 24 22.95 4.12 -28.79
CA ILE A 24 23.64 4.11 -27.50
C ILE A 24 23.01 5.12 -26.54
N ALA A 25 22.77 6.36 -26.99
CA ALA A 25 22.14 7.38 -26.17
C ALA A 25 20.73 6.97 -25.70
N ARG A 26 19.96 6.30 -26.57
CA ARG A 26 18.63 5.78 -26.23
C ARG A 26 18.71 4.64 -25.22
N LEU A 27 19.66 3.71 -25.40
CA LEU A 27 19.90 2.61 -24.47
C LEU A 27 20.30 3.14 -23.08
N LEU A 28 21.21 4.10 -23.01
CA LEU A 28 21.62 4.73 -21.75
C LEU A 28 20.48 5.48 -21.05
N ARG A 29 19.54 6.07 -21.81
CA ARG A 29 18.32 6.66 -21.24
C ARG A 29 17.39 5.60 -20.68
N LEU A 30 17.25 4.46 -21.36
CA LEU A 30 16.43 3.35 -20.89
C LEU A 30 17.00 2.73 -19.62
N LEU A 31 18.30 2.47 -19.59
CA LEU A 31 18.99 1.91 -18.41
C LEU A 31 18.84 2.83 -17.19
N ARG A 32 18.93 4.15 -17.36
CA ARG A 32 18.68 5.10 -16.27
C ARG A 32 17.25 5.02 -15.72
N LYS A 33 16.25 4.88 -16.60
CA LYS A 33 14.86 4.70 -16.17
C LYS A 33 14.67 3.39 -15.40
N LEU A 34 15.33 2.31 -15.83
CA LEU A 34 15.30 1.04 -15.11
C LEU A 34 16.01 1.12 -13.76
N GLY A 35 17.09 1.90 -13.65
CA GLY A 35 17.74 2.20 -12.37
C GLY A 35 16.77 2.86 -11.40
N HIS A 36 16.09 3.94 -11.83
CA HIS A 36 15.08 4.60 -11.00
C HIS A 36 13.93 3.66 -10.60
N LEU A 37 13.50 2.76 -11.49
CA LEU A 37 12.47 1.78 -11.15
C LEU A 37 12.97 0.77 -10.11
N ALA A 38 14.22 0.32 -10.23
CA ALA A 38 14.84 -0.55 -9.24
C ALA A 38 14.97 0.16 -7.89
N ASP A 39 15.41 1.42 -7.88
CA ASP A 39 15.51 2.24 -6.67
C ASP A 39 14.14 2.43 -6.00
N ASP A 40 13.07 2.65 -6.77
CA ASP A 40 11.71 2.74 -6.22
C ASP A 40 11.21 1.38 -5.68
N LEU A 41 11.55 0.26 -6.33
CA LEU A 41 11.10 -1.06 -5.93
C LEU A 41 11.83 -1.59 -4.69
N PHE A 42 13.16 -1.45 -4.66
CA PHE A 42 14.03 -1.94 -3.59
C PHE A 42 14.25 -0.91 -2.47
N GLY A 43 14.09 0.37 -2.78
CA GLY A 43 14.42 1.47 -1.88
C GLY A 43 15.86 1.93 -2.01
N GLU A 44 16.16 3.08 -1.39
CA GLU A 44 17.51 3.64 -1.34
C GLU A 44 18.06 3.50 0.08
N PRO A 45 19.29 2.97 0.26
CA PRO A 45 19.92 2.89 1.57
C PRO A 45 20.21 4.29 2.11
N ALA A 46 20.33 4.40 3.44
CA ALA A 46 20.74 5.66 4.07
C ALA A 46 22.11 6.10 3.56
N ARG A 47 22.25 7.39 3.30
CA ARG A 47 23.50 8.04 2.88
C ARG A 47 23.81 9.18 3.85
N ASP A 48 25.05 9.66 3.93
CA ASP A 48 25.42 10.72 4.88
C ASP A 48 24.48 11.93 4.78
N GLY A 49 23.75 12.20 5.86
CA GLY A 49 22.77 13.28 5.95
C GLY A 49 21.40 13.02 5.29
N VAL A 50 21.16 11.86 4.66
CA VAL A 50 19.91 11.52 3.98
C VAL A 50 19.34 10.20 4.52
N PRO A 51 18.12 10.20 5.11
CA PRO A 51 17.50 8.98 5.62
C PRO A 51 17.19 8.00 4.49
N ALA A 52 17.18 6.71 4.81
CA ALA A 52 16.81 5.66 3.86
C ALA A 52 15.40 5.91 3.29
N ARG A 53 15.24 5.64 2.00
CA ARG A 53 13.93 5.72 1.33
C ARG A 53 13.36 4.30 1.22
N PRO A 54 12.24 3.99 1.90
CA PRO A 54 11.67 2.64 1.86
C PRO A 54 11.15 2.31 0.46
N GLY A 55 11.53 1.14 -0.03
CA GLY A 55 11.04 0.61 -1.30
C GLY A 55 9.56 0.25 -1.28
N VAL A 56 8.98 0.07 -2.46
CA VAL A 56 7.56 -0.30 -2.61
C VAL A 56 7.20 -1.59 -1.86
N MET A 57 8.08 -2.61 -1.85
CA MET A 57 7.78 -3.86 -1.14
C MET A 57 7.65 -3.69 0.37
N HIS A 58 8.48 -2.83 0.97
CA HIS A 58 8.37 -2.49 2.39
C HIS A 58 7.05 -1.78 2.67
N ARG A 59 6.71 -0.79 1.84
CA ARG A 59 5.46 -0.04 1.99
C ARG A 59 4.22 -0.92 1.81
N LEU A 60 4.26 -1.90 0.90
CA LEU A 60 3.20 -2.89 0.72
C LEU A 60 3.03 -3.76 1.97
N HIS A 61 4.13 -4.21 2.56
CA HIS A 61 4.09 -4.98 3.80
C HIS A 61 3.48 -4.18 4.96
N ASP A 62 3.85 -2.90 5.09
CA ASP A 62 3.28 -2.01 6.11
C ASP A 62 1.77 -1.83 5.91
N ILE A 63 1.33 -1.62 4.66
CA ILE A 63 -0.09 -1.50 4.31
C ILE A 63 -0.85 -2.78 4.64
N GLU A 64 -0.31 -3.94 4.27
CA GLU A 64 -0.94 -5.24 4.54
C GLU A 64 -1.06 -5.50 6.04
N THR A 65 -0.02 -5.19 6.80
CA THR A 65 -0.02 -5.33 8.26
C THR A 65 -1.05 -4.42 8.90
N ASN A 66 -1.10 -3.16 8.50
CA ASN A 66 -2.09 -2.21 8.98
C ASN A 66 -3.52 -2.62 8.60
N ALA A 67 -3.72 -3.10 7.38
CA ALA A 67 -5.04 -3.57 6.92
C ALA A 67 -5.52 -4.78 7.74
N ARG A 68 -4.62 -5.71 8.07
CA ARG A 68 -4.92 -6.86 8.93
C ARG A 68 -5.28 -6.43 10.35
N ASP A 69 -4.54 -5.49 10.94
CA ASP A 69 -4.85 -4.94 12.27
C ASP A 69 -6.23 -4.27 12.29
N ILE A 70 -6.52 -3.45 11.27
CA ILE A 70 -7.83 -2.79 11.13
C ILE A 70 -8.95 -3.84 11.03
N ALA A 71 -8.77 -4.89 10.22
CA ALA A 71 -9.76 -5.96 10.09
C ALA A 71 -10.03 -6.65 11.43
N HIS A 72 -8.98 -7.03 12.18
CA HIS A 72 -9.15 -7.65 13.49
C HIS A 72 -9.87 -6.76 14.50
N ARG A 73 -9.55 -5.46 14.52
CA ARG A 73 -10.22 -4.49 15.38
C ARG A 73 -11.68 -4.32 15.00
N LEU A 74 -11.98 -4.33 13.69
CA LEU A 74 -13.34 -4.23 13.20
C LEU A 74 -14.16 -5.47 13.58
N ASP A 75 -13.59 -6.67 13.46
CA ASP A 75 -14.25 -7.92 13.87
C ASP A 75 -14.59 -7.90 15.37
N ALA A 76 -13.67 -7.42 16.21
CA ALA A 76 -13.91 -7.28 17.64
C ALA A 76 -15.03 -6.28 17.95
N ILE A 77 -15.07 -5.14 17.25
CA ILE A 77 -16.15 -4.16 17.38
C ILE A 77 -17.48 -4.75 16.90
N GLU A 78 -17.48 -5.46 15.78
CA GLU A 78 -18.69 -6.10 15.26
C GLU A 78 -19.25 -7.12 16.25
N ALA A 79 -18.40 -7.91 16.90
CA ALA A 79 -18.81 -8.84 17.95
C ALA A 79 -19.51 -8.14 19.12
N GLU A 80 -19.05 -6.95 19.51
CA GLU A 80 -19.67 -6.14 20.58
C GLU A 80 -20.99 -5.49 20.17
N LEU A 81 -21.20 -5.27 18.87
CA LEU A 81 -22.40 -4.63 18.33
C LEU A 81 -23.50 -5.63 17.93
N ARG A 82 -23.22 -6.94 18.02
CA ARG A 82 -24.19 -8.01 17.78
C ARG A 82 -24.64 -8.60 19.12
N PRO A 83 -25.85 -9.19 19.19
CA PRO A 83 -26.25 -9.94 20.36
C PRO A 83 -25.28 -11.09 20.62
N ASN A 84 -24.75 -11.19 21.83
CA ASN A 84 -23.73 -12.18 22.20
C ASN A 84 -24.05 -12.79 23.58
N SER A 85 -25.21 -13.42 23.68
CA SER A 85 -25.65 -14.18 24.87
C SER A 85 -25.59 -13.39 26.19
N GLY A 86 -25.73 -12.07 26.15
CA GLY A 86 -25.71 -11.19 27.32
C GLY A 86 -24.36 -10.53 27.61
N ALA A 87 -23.31 -10.91 26.89
CA ALA A 87 -21.94 -10.47 27.17
C ALA A 87 -21.50 -9.25 26.35
N SER A 88 -22.20 -8.91 25.25
CA SER A 88 -21.81 -7.77 24.43
C SER A 88 -22.29 -6.43 24.98
N LEU A 89 -21.65 -5.36 24.53
CA LEU A 89 -22.11 -3.99 24.76
C LEU A 89 -23.55 -3.77 24.30
N ARG A 90 -23.95 -4.35 23.16
CA ARG A 90 -25.35 -4.30 22.72
C ARG A 90 -26.29 -4.91 23.75
N ASP A 91 -26.00 -6.13 24.22
CA ASP A 91 -26.85 -6.79 25.19
C ASP A 91 -26.92 -6.02 26.52
N ALA A 92 -25.83 -5.32 26.87
CA ALA A 92 -25.80 -4.44 28.02
C ALA A 92 -26.72 -3.22 27.85
N VAL A 93 -26.75 -2.62 26.65
CA VAL A 93 -27.68 -1.53 26.32
C VAL A 93 -29.13 -2.03 26.35
N ASP A 94 -29.43 -3.15 25.69
CA ASP A 94 -30.78 -3.73 25.65
C ASP A 94 -31.31 -4.02 27.07
N ARG A 95 -30.45 -4.51 27.98
CA ARG A 95 -30.80 -4.74 29.38
C ARG A 95 -31.13 -3.46 30.14
N VAL A 96 -30.37 -2.39 29.92
CA VAL A 96 -30.61 -1.07 30.54
C VAL A 96 -31.92 -0.48 30.03
N GLU A 97 -32.14 -0.54 28.70
CA GLU A 97 -33.39 -0.11 28.09
C GLU A 97 -34.59 -0.86 28.69
N HIS A 98 -34.49 -2.17 28.83
CA HIS A 98 -35.54 -2.99 29.42
C HIS A 98 -35.82 -2.65 30.89
N HIS A 99 -34.79 -2.29 31.67
CA HIS A 99 -34.95 -1.86 33.06
C HIS A 99 -35.62 -0.49 33.20
N LEU A 100 -35.48 0.36 32.19
CA LEU A 100 -36.02 1.72 32.17
C LEU A 100 -37.43 1.77 31.57
N ASP A 101 -37.91 0.69 30.95
CA ASP A 101 -39.26 0.61 30.40
C ASP A 101 -40.31 0.67 31.54
N PRO A 102 -41.07 1.78 31.65
CA PRO A 102 -42.04 1.96 32.73
C PRO A 102 -43.27 1.04 32.61
N THR A 103 -43.40 0.30 31.49
CA THR A 103 -44.47 -0.69 31.30
C THR A 103 -44.09 -2.09 31.76
N HIS A 104 -42.83 -2.32 32.15
CA HIS A 104 -42.36 -3.60 32.66
C HIS A 104 -42.68 -3.76 34.16
N PRO A 105 -43.44 -4.78 34.59
CA PRO A 105 -43.81 -4.94 36.00
C PRO A 105 -42.57 -5.24 36.85
N GLN A 106 -42.24 -4.33 37.77
CA GLN A 106 -41.20 -4.57 38.78
C GLN A 106 -41.66 -5.74 39.67
N HIS A 107 -40.92 -6.86 39.66
CA HIS A 107 -41.17 -7.95 40.60
C HIS A 107 -40.88 -7.43 42.01
N PRO A 108 -41.89 -7.33 42.91
CA PRO A 108 -41.64 -6.85 44.26
C PRO A 108 -40.76 -7.85 45.01
N PRO A 109 -39.88 -7.39 45.93
CA PRO A 109 -39.09 -8.29 46.75
C PRO A 109 -40.03 -9.14 47.60
N GLU A 110 -39.92 -10.46 47.48
CA GLU A 110 -40.62 -11.40 48.35
C GLU A 110 -40.17 -11.14 49.79
N ARG A 111 -41.07 -10.57 50.59
CA ARG A 111 -40.90 -10.48 52.04
C ARG A 111 -41.00 -11.87 52.61
N ASN A 112 -39.86 -12.45 52.97
CA ASN A 112 -39.78 -13.68 53.74
C ASN A 112 -40.23 -13.36 55.19
N THR A 113 -41.37 -13.93 55.59
CA THR A 113 -41.90 -13.91 56.96
C THR A 113 -41.14 -14.85 57.87
#